data_AF-A0A955HXU6-F1
#
_entry.id   AF-A0A955HXU6-F1
#
_cell.length_a   1.000
_cell.length_b   1.000
_cell.length_c   1.000
_cell.angle_alpha   90.00
_cell.angle_beta   90.00
_cell.angle_gamma   90.00
#
_symmetry.space_group_name_H-M   'P 1'
#
loop_
_entity.id
_entity.type
_entity.pdbx_description
1 polymer ?
#
loop_
_entity_poly.entity_id
_entity_poly.type
_entity_poly.pdbx_seq_one_letter_code
_entity_poly.pdbx_strand_id
1 'polypeptide(L)' 'MDKKDYYELLGVTKEASQQEIKKAYRKLAK' A
#
# COMPACT_ATOMS: atom_id res chain seq x y z
N MET A 1 7.03 3.50 -19.04
CA MET A 1 5.64 3.46 -18.53
C MET A 1 5.72 3.01 -17.08
N ASP A 2 6.22 3.91 -16.23
CA ASP A 2 6.43 3.65 -14.81
C ASP A 2 5.08 3.66 -14.10
N LYS A 3 4.39 2.52 -14.14
CA LYS A 3 3.38 2.22 -13.14
C LYS A 3 4.12 2.14 -11.82
N LYS A 4 4.24 3.28 -11.13
CA LYS A 4 4.67 3.30 -9.73
C LYS A 4 3.81 2.28 -9.02
N ASP A 5 4.43 1.19 -8.58
CA ASP A 5 3.74 0.14 -7.84
C ASP A 5 3.44 0.70 -6.45
N TYR A 6 2.36 1.49 -6.36
CA TYR A 6 1.86 2.08 -5.11
C TYR A 6 1.61 1.00 -4.05
N TYR A 7 1.33 -0.23 -4.48
CA TYR A 7 1.21 -1.39 -3.62
C TYR A 7 2.55 -1.79 -3.01
N GLU A 8 3.64 -1.85 -3.79
CA GLU A 8 4.98 -2.11 -3.26
C GLU A 8 5.47 -0.98 -2.36
N LEU A 9 5.17 0.28 -2.72
CA LEU A 9 5.51 1.44 -1.89
C LEU A 9 4.81 1.41 -0.53
N LEU A 10 3.56 0.96 -0.51
CA LEU A 10 2.78 0.78 0.73
C LEU A 10 3.12 -0.54 1.43
N GLY A 11 3.95 -1.41 0.84
CA GLY A 11 4.29 -2.73 1.38
C GLY A 11 3.10 -3.69 1.44
N VAL A 12 2.13 -3.53 0.53
CA VAL A 12 0.89 -4.32 0.47
C VAL A 12 0.81 -5.06 -0.86
N THR A 13 0.17 -6.22 -0.89
CA THR A 13 -0.07 -6.96 -2.13
C THR A 13 -1.13 -6.24 -2.99
N LYS A 14 -1.15 -6.51 -4.30
CA LYS A 14 -2.19 -5.97 -5.20
C LYS A 14 -3.60 -6.48 -4.89
N GLU A 15 -3.68 -7.57 -4.13
CA GLU A 15 -4.92 -8.17 -3.64
C GLU A 15 -5.30 -7.66 -2.23
N ALA A 16 -4.48 -6.79 -1.64
CA ALA A 16 -4.73 -6.27 -0.30
C ALA A 16 -6.06 -5.52 -0.25
N SER A 17 -6.84 -5.82 0.79
CA SER A 17 -8.11 -5.18 1.03
C SER A 17 -7.91 -3.70 1.38
N GLN A 18 -8.93 -2.88 1.14
CA GLN A 18 -8.88 -1.45 1.50
C GLN A 18 -8.55 -1.23 2.99
N GLN A 19 -8.94 -2.17 3.86
CA GLN A 19 -8.61 -2.12 5.29
C GLN A 19 -7.09 -2.29 5.54
N GLU A 20 -6.43 -3.19 4.83
CA GLU A 20 -4.99 -3.41 4.92
C GLU A 20 -4.19 -2.23 4.37
N ILE A 21 -4.61 -1.69 3.21
CA ILE A 21 -4.02 -0.49 2.62
C ILE A 21 -4.08 0.67 3.62
N LYS A 22 -5.23 0.87 4.28
CA LYS A 22 -5.43 1.94 5.28
C LYS A 22 -4.58 1.72 6.54
N LYS A 23 -4.39 0.48 6.98
CA LYS A 23 -3.50 0.14 8.10
C LYS A 23 -2.03 0.39 7.75
N ALA A 24 -1.60 -0.04 6.58
CA ALA A 24 -0.23 0.16 6.09
C ALA A 24 0.11 1.64 5.94
N TYR A 25 -0.80 2.43 5.34
CA TYR A 25 -0.65 3.89 5.24
C TYR A 25 -0.51 4.55 6.61
N ARG A 26 -1.36 4.19 7.59
CA ARG A 26 -1.28 4.72 8.96
C ARG A 26 0.02 4.34 9.68
N LYS A 27 0.58 3.17 9.37
CA LYS A 27 1.85 2.69 9.94
C LYS A 27 3.05 3.43 9.34
N LEU A 28 3.01 3.74 8.04
CA LEU A 28 4.07 4.48 7.35
C LEU A 28 4.05 5.99 7.66
N ALA A 29 2.89 6.54 7.97
CA ALA A 29 2.72 7.96 8.28
C ALA A 29 2.94 8.32 9.76
N LYS A 30 3.24 7.34 10.62
CA LYS A 30 3.59 7.54 12.03
C LYS A 30 5.09 7.42 12.22
#